data_AF-A0A257W2X4-F1
#
_entry.id   AF-A0A257W2X4-F1
#
_cell.length_a   1.000
_cell.length_b   1.000
_cell.length_c   1.000
_cell.angle_alpha   90.00
_cell.angle_beta   90.00
_cell.angle_gamma   90.00
#
_symmetry.space_group_name_H-M   'P 1'
#
loop_
_entity.id
_entity.type
_entity.pdbx_description
1 polymer ?
#
loop_
_entity_poly.entity_id
_entity_poly.type
_entity_poly.pdbx_seq_one_letter_code
_entity_poly.pdbx_strand_id
1 'polypeptide(L)'
;LDSSVGGPSIEPDEPQERRRTVYSRISRLELNAMLARFDFPDPNTHSDARAQTTTPLQKLLVLNSPFMDTQSVALAESVRGAAEDDRTRLTQLYQAVYQREPRSEERELALSFLVSGPDNAASWTQLAQALLAANEFLFLD
;
A
#
# COMPACT_ATOMS: atom_id res chain seq x y z
N LEU A 1 3.36 11.99 -2.24
CA LEU A 1 4.66 11.82 -1.57
C LEU A 1 5.28 13.19 -1.34
N ASP A 2 5.82 13.42 -0.15
CA ASP A 2 6.68 14.59 0.09
C ASP A 2 8.08 14.31 -0.48
N SER A 3 8.60 15.26 -1.28
CA SER A 3 9.88 15.17 -1.99
C SER A 3 10.98 16.05 -1.35
N SER A 4 10.68 16.70 -0.23
CA SER A 4 11.65 17.52 0.50
C SER A 4 12.85 16.69 0.98
N VAL A 5 14.05 17.26 0.84
CA VAL A 5 15.32 16.64 1.26
C VAL A 5 15.72 17.16 2.64
N GLY A 6 16.08 16.26 3.56
CA GLY A 6 16.54 16.61 4.93
C GLY A 6 15.42 16.77 5.95
N GLY A 7 15.63 17.50 7.05
CA GLY A 7 14.60 17.72 8.07
C GLY A 7 14.49 16.61 9.11
N PRO A 8 13.47 16.66 9.99
CA PRO A 8 13.34 15.72 11.11
C PRO A 8 13.05 14.30 10.63
N SER A 9 13.49 13.33 11.44
CA SER A 9 13.16 11.94 11.24
C SER A 9 11.67 11.68 11.46
N ILE A 10 11.15 10.66 10.78
CA ILE A 10 9.74 10.27 10.81
C ILE A 10 9.54 8.92 11.51
N GLU A 11 8.33 8.65 11.97
CA GLU A 11 7.88 7.29 12.31
C GLU A 11 7.19 6.68 11.08
N PRO A 12 7.66 5.53 10.57
CA PRO A 12 7.24 4.99 9.26
C PRO A 12 5.80 4.44 9.24
N ASP A 13 5.22 4.16 10.40
CA ASP A 13 3.86 3.63 10.55
C ASP A 13 2.82 4.71 10.90
N GLU A 14 3.23 5.98 10.98
CA GLU A 14 2.34 7.12 11.17
C GLU A 14 1.45 7.32 9.92
N PRO A 15 0.11 7.26 10.01
CA PRO A 15 -0.75 7.22 8.83
C PRO A 15 -0.70 8.48 7.94
N GLN A 16 -0.39 9.64 8.52
CA GLN A 16 -0.28 10.89 7.75
C GLN A 16 1.12 11.13 7.17
N GLU A 17 2.07 10.25 7.48
CA GLU A 17 3.42 10.38 6.97
C GLU A 17 3.47 10.06 5.47
N ARG A 18 4.14 10.94 4.71
CA ARG A 18 4.22 10.90 3.24
C ARG A 18 5.65 10.88 2.74
N ARG A 19 6.63 10.85 3.65
CA ARG A 19 8.05 10.80 3.35
C ARG A 19 8.50 9.36 3.24
N ARG A 20 9.56 9.15 2.45
CA ARG A 20 10.14 7.82 2.24
C ARG A 20 10.75 7.29 3.53
N THR A 21 10.71 5.98 3.72
CA THR A 21 11.28 5.27 4.89
C THR A 21 12.78 5.51 5.12
N VAL A 22 13.51 6.04 4.13
CA VAL A 22 14.90 6.50 4.30
C VAL A 22 15.03 7.63 5.33
N TYR A 23 13.96 8.38 5.58
CA TYR A 23 13.91 9.44 6.59
C TYR A 23 13.46 8.94 7.97
N SER A 24 13.19 7.65 8.14
CA SER A 24 12.71 7.09 9.40
C SER A 24 13.79 7.08 10.47
N ARG A 25 13.37 7.29 11.71
CA ARG A 25 14.25 7.07 12.87
C ARG A 25 14.50 5.57 13.02
N ILE A 26 15.76 5.17 13.08
CA ILE A 26 16.15 3.78 13.31
C ILE A 26 16.79 3.66 14.70
N SER A 27 16.13 2.92 15.59
CA SER A 27 16.66 2.57 16.90
C SER A 27 17.36 1.22 16.85
N ARG A 28 18.55 1.14 17.46
CA ARG A 28 19.32 -0.12 17.62
C ARG A 28 18.84 -0.99 18.78
N LEU A 29 18.04 -0.41 19.69
CA LEU A 29 17.52 -1.09 20.87
C LEU A 29 16.09 -1.59 20.66
N GLU A 30 15.27 -0.78 19.99
CA GLU A 30 13.84 -1.05 19.78
C GLU A 30 13.46 -0.62 18.37
N LEU A 31 13.65 -1.53 17.41
CA LEU A 31 13.30 -1.28 16.02
C LEU A 31 11.79 -1.10 15.89
N ASN A 32 11.36 -0.16 15.02
CA ASN A 32 9.96 0.05 14.72
C ASN A 32 9.28 -1.26 14.30
N ALA A 33 8.09 -1.50 14.84
CA ALA A 33 7.40 -2.77 14.74
C ALA A 33 6.94 -3.10 13.30
N MET A 34 6.64 -2.08 12.48
CA MET A 34 6.36 -2.24 11.06
C MET A 34 7.64 -2.61 10.31
N LEU A 35 8.72 -1.86 10.51
CA LEU A 35 10.01 -2.16 9.86
C LEU A 35 10.49 -3.58 10.15
N ALA A 36 10.41 -4.02 11.40
CA ALA A 36 10.78 -5.38 11.79
C ALA A 36 9.93 -6.46 11.08
N ARG A 37 8.64 -6.20 10.83
CA ARG A 37 7.75 -7.14 10.13
C ARG A 37 8.03 -7.21 8.63
N PHE A 38 8.57 -6.17 8.02
CA PHE A 38 8.91 -6.12 6.60
C PHE A 38 10.41 -6.29 6.35
N ASP A 39 11.03 -7.17 7.12
CA ASP A 39 12.41 -7.63 6.94
C ASP A 39 13.42 -6.49 6.88
N PHE A 40 13.22 -5.43 7.68
CA PHE A 40 14.22 -4.39 7.81
C PHE A 40 15.53 -4.98 8.36
N PRO A 41 16.70 -4.70 7.74
CA PRO A 41 17.98 -5.24 8.19
C PRO A 41 18.27 -4.92 9.65
N ASP A 42 18.87 -5.86 10.38
CA ASP A 42 19.26 -5.63 11.77
C ASP A 42 20.23 -4.41 11.85
N PRO A 43 19.85 -3.34 12.56
CA PRO A 43 20.65 -2.11 12.62
C PRO A 43 21.96 -2.26 13.42
N ASN A 44 22.19 -3.42 14.04
CA ASN A 44 23.40 -3.75 14.80
C ASN A 44 24.41 -4.59 14.02
N THR A 45 24.05 -5.10 12.83
CA THR A 45 24.93 -5.95 12.02
C THR A 45 25.04 -5.43 10.58
N HIS A 46 26.06 -5.91 9.87
CA HIS A 46 26.18 -5.63 8.44
C HIS A 46 25.22 -6.53 7.66
N SER A 47 24.44 -5.93 6.78
CA SER A 47 23.53 -6.60 5.86
C SER A 47 23.68 -5.96 4.49
N ASP A 48 24.00 -6.78 3.50
CA ASP A 48 24.19 -6.39 2.10
C ASP A 48 22.85 -6.22 1.36
N ALA A 49 21.83 -6.97 1.77
CA ALA A 49 20.49 -6.89 1.21
C ALA A 49 19.39 -7.26 2.22
N ARG A 50 18.18 -6.76 1.95
CA ARG A 50 16.96 -7.20 2.64
C ARG A 50 16.60 -8.62 2.19
N ALA A 51 16.41 -9.53 3.15
CA ALA A 51 15.77 -10.80 2.87
C ALA A 51 14.31 -10.57 2.45
N GLN A 52 13.85 -11.20 1.36
CA GLN A 52 12.45 -11.14 0.97
C GLN A 52 11.72 -12.33 1.59
N THR A 53 10.74 -12.05 2.45
CA THR A 53 9.80 -13.07 2.91
C THR A 53 8.37 -12.68 2.57
N THR A 54 7.51 -13.69 2.49
CA THR A 54 6.06 -13.51 2.35
C THR A 54 5.40 -14.24 3.50
N THR A 55 5.25 -13.55 4.63
CA THR A 55 4.65 -14.17 5.82
C THR A 55 3.16 -13.83 5.95
N PRO A 56 2.34 -14.74 6.51
CA PRO A 56 0.96 -14.41 6.84
C PRO A 56 0.82 -13.16 7.73
N LEU A 57 1.80 -12.91 8.61
CA LEU A 57 1.81 -11.74 9.48
C LEU A 57 1.96 -10.42 8.71
N GLN A 58 2.78 -10.37 7.67
CA GLN A 58 2.90 -9.20 6.80
C GLN A 58 1.56 -8.92 6.09
N LYS A 59 0.88 -9.96 5.59
CA LYS A 59 -0.45 -9.80 4.97
C LYS A 59 -1.50 -9.35 5.99
N LEU A 60 -1.48 -9.89 7.21
CA LEU A 60 -2.37 -9.46 8.27
C LEU A 60 -2.16 -8.00 8.66
N LEU A 61 -0.92 -7.51 8.65
CA LEU A 61 -0.65 -6.08 8.86
C LEU A 61 -1.28 -5.23 7.76
N VAL A 62 -1.23 -5.66 6.50
CA VAL A 62 -1.88 -4.95 5.41
C VAL A 62 -3.40 -4.85 5.59
N LEU A 63 -4.03 -5.92 6.07
CA LEU A 63 -5.47 -5.99 6.26
C LEU A 63 -5.97 -5.25 7.52
N ASN A 64 -5.13 -5.08 8.55
CA ASN A 64 -5.58 -4.63 9.87
C ASN A 64 -4.86 -3.38 10.41
N SER A 65 -3.97 -2.75 9.65
CA SER A 65 -3.23 -1.57 10.14
C SER A 65 -3.93 -0.24 9.80
N PRO A 66 -3.97 0.73 10.74
CA PRO A 66 -4.49 2.08 10.47
C PRO A 66 -3.75 2.81 9.34
N PHE A 67 -2.45 2.54 9.20
CA PHE A 67 -1.64 3.06 8.10
C PHE A 67 -2.21 2.61 6.76
N MET A 68 -2.42 1.31 6.57
CA MET A 68 -2.91 0.77 5.30
C MET A 68 -4.36 1.13 5.02
N ASP A 69 -5.20 1.25 6.05
CA ASP A 69 -6.56 1.79 5.91
C ASP A 69 -6.52 3.23 5.35
N THR A 70 -5.70 4.09 5.95
CA THR A 70 -5.53 5.49 5.49
C THR A 70 -4.99 5.56 4.06
N GLN A 71 -4.00 4.72 3.72
CA GLN A 71 -3.48 4.67 2.35
C GLN A 71 -4.53 4.17 1.35
N SER A 72 -5.37 3.21 1.75
CA SER A 72 -6.44 2.67 0.89
C SER A 72 -7.51 3.71 0.59
N VAL A 73 -7.90 4.51 1.59
CA VAL A 73 -8.81 5.65 1.41
C VAL A 73 -8.20 6.67 0.46
N ALA A 74 -6.94 7.09 0.71
CA ALA A 74 -6.26 8.08 -0.13
C ALA A 74 -6.12 7.61 -1.58
N LEU A 75 -5.83 6.32 -1.79
CA LEU A 75 -5.74 5.73 -3.12
C LEU A 75 -7.11 5.71 -3.84
N ALA A 76 -8.17 5.29 -3.15
CA ALA A 76 -9.52 5.30 -3.69
C ALA A 76 -10.01 6.72 -4.04
N GLU A 77 -9.68 7.72 -3.22
CA GLU A 77 -9.97 9.13 -3.47
C GLU A 77 -9.21 9.67 -4.68
N SER A 78 -7.96 9.25 -4.88
CA SER A 78 -7.12 9.73 -5.98
C SER A 78 -7.70 9.44 -7.37
N VAL A 79 -8.49 8.36 -7.50
CA VAL A 79 -9.15 7.95 -8.75
C VAL A 79 -10.64 8.34 -8.79
N ARG A 80 -11.17 8.97 -7.73
CA ARG A 80 -12.59 9.33 -7.66
C ARG A 80 -12.97 10.42 -8.66
N GLY A 81 -12.13 11.44 -8.82
CA GLY A 81 -12.37 12.57 -9.72
C GLY A 81 -11.74 12.42 -11.11
N ALA A 82 -11.07 11.31 -11.37
CA ALA A 82 -10.19 11.17 -12.52
C ALA A 82 -10.90 10.64 -13.80
N ALA A 83 -12.15 10.17 -13.68
CA ALA A 83 -13.02 9.85 -14.82
C ALA A 83 -14.50 9.75 -14.39
N GLU A 84 -15.41 9.93 -15.36
CA GLU A 84 -16.86 9.79 -15.14
C GLU A 84 -17.34 8.34 -15.10
N ASP A 85 -16.58 7.41 -15.69
CA ASP A 85 -16.95 5.99 -15.80
C ASP A 85 -16.06 5.09 -14.93
N ASP A 86 -16.67 4.10 -14.28
CA ASP A 86 -16.01 3.19 -13.35
C ASP A 86 -14.94 2.32 -14.01
N ARG A 87 -15.07 1.97 -15.30
CA ARG A 87 -14.04 1.18 -16.01
C ARG A 87 -12.76 2.00 -16.19
N THR A 88 -12.91 3.30 -16.45
CA THR A 88 -11.77 4.22 -16.58
C THR A 88 -11.11 4.45 -15.23
N ARG A 89 -11.90 4.67 -14.18
CA ARG A 89 -11.40 4.79 -12.79
C ARG A 89 -10.65 3.53 -12.34
N LEU A 90 -11.18 2.34 -12.69
CA LEU A 90 -10.54 1.07 -12.40
C LEU A 90 -9.21 0.92 -13.14
N THR A 91 -9.14 1.36 -14.40
CA THR A 91 -7.91 1.34 -15.19
C THR A 91 -6.84 2.22 -14.55
N GLN A 92 -7.21 3.43 -14.11
CA GLN A 92 -6.29 4.34 -13.41
C GLN A 92 -5.83 3.76 -12.06
N LEU A 93 -6.72 3.09 -11.33
CA LEU A 93 -6.37 2.41 -10.07
C LEU A 93 -5.31 1.32 -10.30
N TYR A 94 -5.50 0.47 -11.30
CA TYR A 94 -4.53 -0.57 -11.66
C TYR A 94 -3.19 0.02 -12.14
N GLN A 95 -3.22 1.11 -12.91
CA GLN A 95 -2.00 1.80 -13.32
C GLN A 95 -1.26 2.43 -12.13
N ALA A 96 -1.99 2.96 -11.14
CA ALA A 96 -1.38 3.52 -9.94
C ALA A 96 -0.72 2.47 -9.05
N VAL A 97 -1.30 1.26 -8.97
CA VAL A 97 -0.82 0.18 -8.08
C VAL A 97 0.18 -0.75 -8.78
N TYR A 98 -0.12 -1.19 -10.00
CA TYR A 98 0.66 -2.21 -10.73
C TYR A 98 1.34 -1.70 -12.00
N GLN A 99 1.15 -0.42 -12.36
CA GLN A 99 1.71 0.17 -13.59
C GLN A 99 1.31 -0.56 -14.88
N ARG A 100 0.13 -1.19 -14.89
CA ARG A 100 -0.46 -1.85 -16.07
C ARG A 100 -1.98 -1.67 -16.09
N GLU A 101 -2.60 -2.04 -17.21
CA GLU A 101 -4.05 -2.15 -17.29
C GLU A 101 -4.57 -3.45 -16.64
N PRO A 102 -5.82 -3.46 -16.12
CA PRO A 102 -6.46 -4.67 -15.65
C PRO A 102 -6.77 -5.60 -16.84
N ARG A 103 -6.50 -6.89 -16.66
CA ARG A 103 -6.92 -7.96 -17.58
C ARG A 103 -8.44 -8.03 -17.61
N SER A 104 -9.01 -8.65 -18.64
CA SER A 104 -10.47 -8.73 -18.81
C SER A 104 -11.15 -9.38 -17.60
N GLU A 105 -10.62 -10.49 -17.10
CA GLU A 105 -11.14 -11.22 -15.93
C GLU A 105 -11.06 -10.38 -14.65
N GLU A 106 -9.94 -9.69 -14.41
CA GLU A 106 -9.74 -8.80 -13.26
C GLU A 106 -10.71 -7.63 -13.29
N ARG A 107 -10.95 -7.09 -14.49
CA ARG A 107 -11.88 -5.98 -14.71
C ARG A 107 -13.31 -6.39 -14.39
N GLU A 108 -13.74 -7.54 -14.90
CA GLU A 108 -15.07 -8.08 -14.64
C GLU A 108 -15.26 -8.38 -13.15
N LEU A 109 -14.29 -9.01 -12.50
CA LEU A 109 -14.32 -9.31 -11.07
C LEU A 109 -14.43 -8.03 -10.23
N ALA A 110 -13.58 -7.04 -10.48
CA ALA A 110 -13.57 -5.79 -9.73
C ALA A 110 -14.88 -4.99 -9.92
N LEU A 111 -15.40 -4.90 -11.14
CA LEU A 111 -16.68 -4.22 -11.37
C LEU A 111 -17.84 -4.96 -10.70
N SER A 112 -17.85 -6.29 -10.71
CA SER A 112 -18.87 -7.09 -10.01
C SER A 112 -18.82 -6.88 -8.50
N PHE A 113 -17.62 -6.74 -7.94
CA PHE A 113 -17.40 -6.45 -6.54
C PHE A 113 -17.94 -5.06 -6.17
N LEU A 114 -17.65 -4.04 -6.98
CA LEU A 114 -18.11 -2.67 -6.76
C LEU A 114 -19.64 -2.54 -6.76
N VAL A 115 -20.34 -3.31 -7.59
CA VAL A 115 -21.81 -3.32 -7.67
C VAL A 115 -22.44 -4.05 -6.47
N SER A 116 -21.77 -5.08 -5.95
CA SER A 116 -22.31 -5.92 -4.87
C SER A 116 -22.10 -5.32 -3.48
N GLY A 117 -21.30 -4.26 -3.38
CA GLY A 117 -20.96 -3.63 -2.11
C GLY A 117 -22.09 -2.77 -1.53
N PRO A 118 -22.07 -2.53 -0.21
CA PRO A 118 -23.15 -1.81 0.48
C PRO A 118 -23.17 -0.30 0.19
N ASP A 119 -22.00 0.28 -0.09
CA ASP A 119 -21.81 1.69 -0.44
C ASP A 119 -20.69 1.83 -1.48
N ASN A 120 -20.85 2.75 -2.43
CA ASN A 120 -19.89 2.92 -3.53
C ASN A 120 -18.52 3.36 -2.99
N ALA A 121 -18.48 4.37 -2.11
CA ALA A 121 -17.21 4.88 -1.59
C ALA A 121 -16.46 3.82 -0.76
N ALA A 122 -17.17 3.12 0.12
CA ALA A 122 -16.60 2.03 0.90
C ALA A 122 -16.06 0.89 0.01
N SER A 123 -16.77 0.55 -1.07
CA SER A 123 -16.38 -0.52 -1.99
C SER A 123 -15.08 -0.18 -2.74
N TRP A 124 -14.89 1.08 -3.15
CA TRP A 124 -13.63 1.53 -3.75
C TRP A 124 -12.46 1.47 -2.77
N THR A 125 -12.68 1.85 -1.51
CA THR A 125 -11.65 1.73 -0.46
C THR A 125 -11.26 0.28 -0.21
N GLN A 126 -12.24 -0.62 -0.10
CA GLN A 126 -11.98 -2.05 0.08
C GLN A 126 -11.26 -2.67 -1.12
N LEU A 127 -11.63 -2.29 -2.34
CA LEU A 127 -10.94 -2.72 -3.55
C LEU A 127 -9.49 -2.22 -3.55
N ALA A 128 -9.25 -0.95 -3.22
CA ALA A 128 -7.92 -0.38 -3.10
C ALA A 128 -7.06 -1.14 -2.07
N GLN A 129 -7.63 -1.45 -0.90
CA GLN A 129 -6.95 -2.24 0.13
C GLN A 129 -6.61 -3.66 -0.37
N ALA A 130 -7.54 -4.32 -1.07
CA ALA A 130 -7.32 -5.65 -1.63
C ALA A 130 -6.20 -5.67 -2.67
N LEU A 131 -6.09 -4.65 -3.52
CA LEU A 131 -4.99 -4.51 -4.48
C LEU A 131 -3.65 -4.28 -3.77
N LEU A 132 -3.61 -3.42 -2.75
CA LEU A 132 -2.41 -3.21 -1.93
C LEU A 132 -2.00 -4.48 -1.15
N ALA A 133 -2.94 -5.36 -0.84
CA ALA A 133 -2.71 -6.64 -0.18
C ALA A 133 -2.31 -7.76 -1.14
N ALA A 134 -2.43 -7.59 -2.46
CA ALA A 134 -2.11 -8.62 -3.43
C ALA A 134 -0.61 -8.91 -3.49
N ASN A 135 -0.23 -10.10 -3.99
CA ASN A 135 1.18 -10.46 -4.16
C ASN A 135 1.86 -9.61 -5.22
N GLU A 136 1.16 -9.30 -6.31
CA GLU A 136 1.68 -8.46 -7.40
C GLU A 136 2.11 -7.07 -6.94
N PHE A 137 1.54 -6.55 -5.85
CA PHE A 137 2.00 -5.28 -5.28
C PHE A 137 3.38 -5.39 -4.63
N LEU A 138 3.69 -6.56 -4.05
CA LEU A 138 4.92 -6.78 -3.29
C LEU A 138 6.08 -7.29 -4.16
N PHE A 139 5.77 -7.98 -5.26
CA PHE A 139 6.75 -8.68 -6.09
C PHE A 139 6.63 -8.21 -7.55
N LEU A 140 7.78 -7.84 -8.12
CA LEU A 140 7.94 -7.71 -9.57
C LEU A 140 8.45 -9.06 -10.07
N ASP A 141 7.63 -9.80 -10.82
CA ASP A 141 8.03 -11.04 -11.50
C ASP A 141 8.93 -10.75 -12.71
#